data_AF-A0A6J5V6L4-F1
#
_entry.id   AF-A0A6J5V6L4-F1
#
_cell.length_a   1.000
_cell.length_b   1.000
_cell.length_c   1.000
_cell.angle_alpha   90.00
_cell.angle_beta   90.00
_cell.angle_gamma   90.00
#
_symmetry.space_group_name_H-M   'P 1'
#
loop_
_entity.id
_entity.type
_entity.pdbx_description
1 polymer ?
#
loop_
_entity_poly.entity_id
_entity_poly.type
_entity_poly.pdbx_seq_one_letter_code
_entity_poly.pdbx_strand_id
1 'polypeptide(L)'
;MSTSSSSLQTSVSPMLKQAAVVWPSFLTTYLMTIIATYLTRVWEISITNAAAIVNIYWGVVGILPLALKLIVDAFIGSYWMIFMSKVAFITIA
;
A
#
# COMPACT_ATOMS: atom_id res chain seq x y z
N MET A 1 35.55 25.67 5.13
CA MET A 1 35.58 24.41 4.36
C MET A 1 34.46 23.48 4.86
N SER A 2 33.18 23.88 4.71
CA SER A 2 31.99 23.11 5.16
C SER A 2 30.81 23.16 4.19
N THR A 3 30.98 23.80 3.03
CA THR A 3 29.90 24.05 2.04
C THR A 3 29.69 22.90 1.06
N SER A 4 30.62 21.94 0.97
CA SER A 4 30.53 20.80 0.05
C SER A 4 29.69 19.64 0.61
N SER A 5 29.65 19.47 1.94
CA SER A 5 28.89 18.38 2.56
C SER A 5 27.37 18.66 2.60
N SER A 6 26.96 19.93 2.70
CA SER A 6 25.55 20.33 2.75
C SER A 6 24.84 20.24 1.39
N SER A 7 25.53 20.54 0.29
CA SER A 7 24.98 20.40 -1.08
C SER A 7 24.82 18.93 -1.49
N LEU A 8 25.71 18.05 -1.02
CA LEU A 8 25.53 16.61 -1.20
C LEU A 8 24.35 16.11 -0.39
N GLN A 9 24.24 16.45 0.91
CA GLN A 9 23.11 16.00 1.75
C GLN A 9 21.74 16.38 1.21
N THR A 10 21.60 17.59 0.67
CA THR A 10 20.35 18.04 0.03
C THR A 10 20.03 17.24 -1.24
N SER A 11 21.04 16.81 -1.99
CA SER A 11 20.89 15.94 -3.19
C SER A 11 20.63 14.47 -2.86
N VAL A 12 21.25 13.90 -1.82
CA VAL A 12 20.99 12.49 -1.43
C VAL A 12 19.64 12.32 -0.74
N SER A 13 19.11 13.35 -0.08
CA SER A 13 17.82 13.27 0.62
C SER A 13 16.61 12.89 -0.28
N PRO A 14 16.43 13.44 -1.50
CA PRO A 14 15.39 12.97 -2.41
C PRO A 14 15.70 11.57 -2.98
N MET A 15 16.97 11.25 -3.23
CA MET A 15 17.36 9.92 -3.71
C MET A 15 17.05 8.84 -2.69
N LEU A 16 17.31 9.09 -1.40
CA LEU A 16 17.03 8.17 -0.31
C LEU A 16 15.52 7.92 -0.15
N LYS A 17 14.71 8.98 -0.25
CA LYS A 17 13.25 8.88 -0.24
C LYS A 17 12.75 8.05 -1.42
N GLN A 18 13.32 8.25 -2.60
CA GLN A 18 12.93 7.51 -3.80
C GLN A 18 13.37 6.05 -3.71
N ALA A 19 14.57 5.77 -3.21
CA ALA A 19 15.05 4.41 -2.95
C ALA A 19 14.17 3.69 -1.91
N ALA A 20 13.72 4.38 -0.86
CA ALA A 20 12.83 3.83 0.16
C ALA A 20 11.46 3.42 -0.40
N VAL A 21 10.98 4.09 -1.46
CA VAL A 21 9.73 3.73 -2.16
C VAL A 21 9.96 2.64 -3.20
N VAL A 22 11.11 2.64 -3.88
CA VAL A 22 11.43 1.70 -4.96
C VAL A 22 11.82 0.32 -4.44
N TRP A 23 12.54 0.22 -3.32
CA TRP A 23 12.98 -1.07 -2.76
C TRP A 23 11.82 -2.04 -2.46
N PRO A 24 10.72 -1.63 -1.79
CA PRO A 24 9.56 -2.49 -1.59
C PRO A 24 8.89 -2.97 -2.89
N SER A 25 9.00 -2.18 -3.97
CA SER A 25 8.42 -2.52 -5.27
C SER A 25 9.13 -3.71 -5.91
N PHE A 26 10.46 -3.78 -5.80
CA PHE A 26 11.24 -4.95 -6.22
C PHE A 26 10.93 -6.19 -5.39
N LEU A 27 10.82 -6.03 -4.06
CA LEU A 27 10.44 -7.12 -3.16
C LEU A 27 9.06 -7.70 -3.52
N THR A 28 8.08 -6.83 -3.77
CA THR A 28 6.72 -7.23 -4.13
C THR A 28 6.70 -8.02 -5.43
N THR A 29 7.46 -7.59 -6.44
CA THR A 29 7.54 -8.27 -7.74
C THR A 29 8.15 -9.67 -7.61
N TYR A 30 9.18 -9.80 -6.78
CA TYR A 30 9.78 -11.09 -6.45
C TYR A 30 8.81 -12.02 -5.73
N LEU A 31 8.11 -11.50 -4.70
CA LEU A 31 7.10 -12.25 -3.95
C LEU A 31 5.94 -12.72 -4.86
N MET A 32 5.45 -11.87 -5.77
CA MET A 32 4.40 -12.24 -6.73
C MET A 32 4.82 -13.43 -7.60
N THR A 33 6.08 -13.50 -7.98
CA THR A 33 6.62 -14.61 -8.77
C THR A 33 6.65 -15.92 -7.95
N ILE A 34 7.05 -15.84 -6.68
CA ILE A 34 7.01 -17.00 -5.77
C ILE A 34 5.57 -17.47 -5.56
N ILE A 35 4.63 -16.55 -5.35
CA ILE A 35 3.21 -16.88 -5.17
C ILE A 35 2.65 -17.53 -6.44
N ALA A 36 2.92 -16.96 -7.61
CA ALA A 36 2.47 -17.50 -8.89
C ALA A 36 3.03 -18.91 -9.16
N THR A 37 4.32 -19.14 -8.86
CA THR A 37 4.95 -20.47 -9.01
C THR A 37 4.42 -21.47 -7.98
N TYR A 38 4.11 -21.03 -6.76
CA TYR A 38 3.53 -21.89 -5.73
C TYR A 38 2.09 -22.31 -6.06
N LEU A 39 1.25 -21.36 -6.50
CA LEU A 39 -0.13 -21.64 -6.92
C LEU A 39 -0.20 -22.64 -8.08
N THR A 40 0.74 -22.53 -9.02
CA THR A 40 0.78 -23.40 -10.22
C THR A 40 1.42 -24.77 -9.96
N ARG A 41 2.45 -24.85 -9.09
CA ARG A 41 3.16 -26.13 -8.83
C ARG A 41 2.63 -26.93 -7.64
N VAL A 42 2.19 -26.28 -6.57
CA VAL A 42 1.78 -26.96 -5.33
C VAL A 42 0.26 -27.09 -5.24
N TRP A 43 -0.47 -26.08 -5.72
CA TRP A 43 -1.93 -26.09 -5.73
C TRP A 43 -2.53 -26.55 -7.07
N GLU A 44 -1.69 -26.85 -8.08
CA GLU A 44 -2.08 -27.31 -9.43
C GLU A 44 -3.16 -26.43 -10.10
N ILE A 45 -3.22 -25.15 -9.75
CA ILE A 45 -4.17 -24.21 -10.33
C ILE A 45 -3.72 -23.88 -11.76
N SER A 46 -4.67 -23.92 -12.70
CA SER A 46 -4.43 -23.53 -14.09
C SER A 46 -3.88 -22.10 -14.17
N ILE A 47 -2.94 -21.86 -15.09
CA ILE A 47 -2.28 -20.55 -15.28
C ILE A 47 -3.29 -19.41 -15.38
N THR A 48 -4.44 -19.65 -16.01
CA THR A 48 -5.55 -18.68 -16.15
C THR A 48 -6.14 -18.27 -14.80
N ASN A 49 -6.36 -19.24 -13.90
CA ASN A 49 -6.93 -18.97 -12.58
C ASN A 49 -5.90 -18.31 -11.65
N ALA A 50 -4.62 -18.68 -11.76
CA ALA A 50 -3.54 -18.02 -11.03
C ALA A 50 -3.39 -16.55 -11.45
N ALA A 51 -3.46 -16.26 -12.76
CA ALA A 51 -3.45 -14.89 -13.27
C ALA A 51 -4.65 -14.07 -12.79
N ALA A 52 -5.83 -14.67 -12.68
CA ALA A 52 -7.02 -14.01 -12.14
C ALA A 52 -6.82 -13.60 -10.66
N ILE A 53 -6.25 -14.49 -9.83
CA ILE A 53 -5.97 -14.20 -8.41
C ILE A 53 -4.95 -13.06 -8.27
N VAL A 54 -3.87 -13.10 -9.06
CA VAL A 54 -2.86 -12.03 -9.07
C VAL A 54 -3.47 -10.70 -9.52
N ASN A 55 -4.36 -10.70 -10.51
CA ASN A 55 -5.02 -9.48 -10.98
C ASN A 55 -5.96 -8.87 -9.92
N ILE A 56 -6.70 -9.71 -9.18
CA ILE A 56 -7.52 -9.27 -8.04
C ILE A 56 -6.62 -8.66 -6.95
N TYR A 57 -5.48 -9.30 -6.66
CA TYR A 57 -4.52 -8.79 -5.69
C TYR A 57 -4.02 -7.38 -6.06
N TRP A 58 -3.62 -7.17 -7.32
CA TRP A 58 -3.22 -5.83 -7.80
C TRP A 58 -4.35 -4.81 -7.68
N GLY A 59 -5.60 -5.21 -7.98
CA GLY A 59 -6.77 -4.36 -7.79
C GLY A 59 -6.97 -3.95 -6.32
N VAL A 60 -6.85 -4.90 -5.39
CA VAL A 60 -6.95 -4.62 -3.95
C VAL A 60 -5.83 -3.71 -3.48
N VAL A 61 -4.58 -3.97 -3.88
CA VAL A 61 -3.43 -3.11 -3.54
C VAL A 61 -3.61 -1.68 -4.05
N GLY A 62 -4.23 -1.48 -5.22
CA GLY A 62 -4.52 -0.14 -5.75
C GLY A 62 -5.62 0.61 -5.00
N ILE A 63 -6.65 -0.09 -4.51
CA ILE A 63 -7.79 0.51 -3.79
C ILE A 63 -7.45 0.74 -2.31
N LEU A 64 -6.58 -0.09 -1.75
CA LEU A 64 -6.17 -0.07 -0.34
C LEU A 64 -5.64 1.29 0.16
N PRO A 65 -4.72 2.01 -0.52
CA PRO A 65 -4.27 3.32 -0.06
C PRO A 65 -5.38 4.38 -0.10
N LEU A 66 -6.34 4.24 -1.00
CA LEU A 66 -7.51 5.11 -1.05
C LEU A 66 -8.39 4.88 0.19
N ALA A 67 -8.65 3.62 0.53
CA ALA A 67 -9.39 3.24 1.73
C ALA A 67 -8.66 3.66 3.02
N LEU A 68 -7.35 3.42 3.12
CA LEU A 68 -6.51 3.84 4.25
C LEU A 68 -6.48 5.36 4.39
N LYS A 69 -6.39 6.11 3.29
CA LYS A 69 -6.47 7.57 3.31
C LYS A 69 -7.84 8.04 3.82
N LEU A 70 -8.92 7.40 3.40
CA LEU A 70 -10.28 7.69 3.87
C LEU A 70 -10.43 7.39 5.36
N ILE A 71 -9.85 6.28 5.84
CA ILE A 71 -9.80 5.91 7.26
C ILE A 71 -9.00 6.96 8.04
N VAL A 72 -7.81 7.33 7.59
CA VAL A 72 -6.95 8.32 8.25
C VAL A 72 -7.64 9.69 8.29
N ASP A 73 -8.21 10.14 7.18
CA ASP A 73 -8.92 11.43 7.09
C ASP A 73 -10.17 11.45 7.98
N ALA A 74 -10.91 10.33 8.03
CA ALA A 74 -12.07 10.18 8.90
C ALA A 74 -11.69 10.09 10.39
N PHE A 75 -10.60 9.41 10.74
CA PHE A 75 -10.18 9.24 12.13
C PHE A 75 -9.48 10.46 12.71
N ILE A 76 -8.68 11.18 11.92
CA ILE A 76 -7.72 12.17 12.48
C ILE A 76 -8.25 13.62 12.47
N GLY A 77 -9.15 14.02 11.57
CA GLY A 77 -9.39 15.45 11.29
C GLY A 77 -10.68 16.07 11.83
N SER A 78 -11.83 15.40 11.75
CA SER A 78 -13.14 15.98 12.10
C SER A 78 -14.28 14.95 12.08
N TYR A 79 -14.13 13.89 11.30
CA TYR A 79 -15.18 12.91 11.05
C TYR A 79 -15.47 12.01 12.26
N TRP A 80 -14.55 11.85 13.21
CA TRP A 80 -14.79 11.09 14.44
C TRP A 80 -15.96 11.66 15.25
N MET A 81 -16.11 13.00 15.28
CA MET A 81 -17.22 13.67 15.96
C MET A 81 -18.57 13.43 15.25
N ILE A 82 -18.56 13.46 13.91
CA ILE A 82 -19.76 13.24 13.07
C ILE A 82 -20.14 11.75 13.05
N PHE A 83 -19.15 10.85 13.01
CA PHE A 83 -19.32 9.40 13.05
C PHE A 83 -19.93 8.97 14.37
N MET A 84 -19.43 9.46 15.51
CA MET A 84 -20.03 9.18 16.82
C MET A 84 -21.46 9.72 16.93
N SER A 85 -21.75 10.90 16.39
CA SER A 85 -23.13 11.42 16.33
C SER A 85 -24.06 10.51 15.53
N LYS A 86 -23.60 9.98 14.39
CA LYS A 86 -24.40 9.07 13.56
C LYS A 86 -24.59 7.69 14.17
N VAL A 87 -23.56 7.12 14.80
CA VAL A 87 -23.65 5.85 15.53
C VAL A 87 -24.58 5.98 16.74
N ALA A 88 -24.52 7.09 17.47
CA ALA A 88 -25.44 7.37 18.57
C ALA A 88 -26.89 7.48 18.10
N PHE A 89 -27.14 8.19 16.99
CA PHE A 89 -28.47 8.31 16.41
C PHE A 89 -29.05 6.96 15.96
N ILE A 90 -28.24 6.09 15.37
CA ILE A 90 -28.70 4.78 14.87
C ILE A 90 -28.95 3.75 15.97
N THR A 91 -28.37 3.94 17.17
CA THR A 91 -28.57 3.04 18.32
C THR A 91 -29.81 3.43 19.15
N ILE A 92 -30.32 4.65 18.95
CA ILE A 92 -31.50 5.21 19.62
C ILE A 92 -32.79 5.09 18.78
N ALA A 93 -32.68 4.75 17.50
CA ALA A 93 -33.79 4.40 16.61
C ALA A 93 -33.96 2.87 16.55
#